data_AF-A0A7V4MIS4-F1
#
_entry.id   AF-A0A7V4MIS4-F1
#
_cell.length_a   1.000
_cell.length_b   1.000
_cell.length_c   1.000
_cell.angle_alpha   90.00
_cell.angle_beta   90.00
_cell.angle_gamma   90.00
#
_symmetry.space_group_name_H-M   'P 1'
#
loop_
_entity.id
_entity.type
_entity.pdbx_description
1 polymer ?
#
loop_
_entity_poly.entity_id
_entity_poly.type
_entity_poly.pdbx_seq_one_letter_code
_entity_poly.pdbx_strand_id
1 'polypeptide(L)'
;MKRNIIIAAFLAFTVVFGLSFYCLKNPGLRRAELKWNKGSEADLAGYKIHYGTNPRKNNCPDGSGYSDTVDAGLSSEYAFQDLELGRTYYFSISSYDLSKNESCFSEEVRKRIPNNFTYSLFSVFRMFF
;
A
#
# COMPACT_ATOMS: atom_id res chain seq x y z
N MET A 1 -18.44 -21.07 44.80
CA MET A 1 -19.13 -20.10 43.92
C MET A 1 -18.36 -18.80 43.66
N LYS A 2 -17.01 -18.76 43.73
CA LYS A 2 -16.21 -17.52 43.56
C LYS A 2 -15.03 -17.61 42.58
N ARG A 3 -14.89 -18.73 41.84
CA ARG A 3 -13.80 -18.95 40.86
C ARG A 3 -14.18 -18.59 39.42
N ASN A 4 -15.47 -18.42 39.12
CA ASN A 4 -15.97 -18.23 37.75
C ASN A 4 -16.14 -16.74 37.38
N ILE A 5 -16.08 -15.82 38.35
CA ILE A 5 -16.26 -14.38 38.13
C ILE A 5 -14.96 -13.72 37.64
N ILE A 6 -13.79 -14.21 38.06
CA ILE A 6 -12.48 -13.65 37.67
C ILE A 6 -12.16 -13.97 36.19
N ILE A 7 -12.56 -15.15 35.70
CA ILE A 7 -12.36 -15.55 34.30
C ILE A 7 -13.29 -14.77 33.36
N ALA A 8 -14.52 -14.49 33.79
CA ALA A 8 -15.48 -13.67 33.03
C ALA A 8 -15.03 -12.20 32.93
N ALA A 9 -14.35 -11.66 33.95
CA ALA A 9 -13.82 -10.30 33.93
C ALA A 9 -12.62 -10.15 32.96
N PHE A 10 -11.78 -11.18 32.81
CA PHE A 10 -10.66 -11.16 31.85
C PHE A 10 -11.12 -11.29 30.39
N LEU A 11 -12.18 -12.08 30.14
CA LEU A 11 -12.78 -12.20 28.80
C LEU A 11 -13.50 -10.93 28.34
N ALA A 12 -14.00 -10.10 29.26
CA ALA A 12 -14.59 -8.81 28.93
C ALA A 12 -13.54 -7.71 28.65
N PHE A 13 -12.36 -7.78 29.26
CA PHE A 13 -11.29 -6.81 29.07
C PHE A 13 -10.56 -6.99 27.72
N THR A 14 -10.43 -8.23 27.23
CA THR A 14 -9.82 -8.50 25.92
C THR A 14 -10.69 -8.05 24.74
N VAL A 15 -12.01 -7.99 24.91
CA VAL A 15 -12.91 -7.50 23.85
C VAL A 15 -12.85 -5.97 23.73
N VAL A 16 -12.70 -5.24 24.85
CA VAL A 16 -12.63 -3.76 24.82
C VAL A 16 -11.23 -3.26 24.39
N PHE A 17 -10.16 -3.99 24.70
CA PHE A 17 -8.80 -3.68 24.21
C PHE A 17 -8.48 -4.27 22.83
N GLY A 18 -9.16 -5.36 22.44
CA GLY A 18 -9.05 -6.00 21.12
C GLY A 18 -9.84 -5.28 20.03
N LEU A 19 -10.89 -4.54 20.39
CA LEU A 19 -11.60 -3.64 19.48
C LEU A 19 -10.91 -2.27 19.32
N SER A 20 -9.91 -1.95 20.17
CA SER A 20 -9.08 -0.73 20.07
C SER A 20 -7.91 -0.87 19.07
N PHE A 21 -7.82 -2.00 18.37
CA PHE A 21 -6.91 -2.23 17.24
C PHE A 21 -7.64 -2.78 16.01
N TYR A 22 -8.91 -2.40 15.81
CA TYR A 22 -9.23 -2.01 14.43
C TYR A 22 -8.31 -0.84 14.15
N CYS A 23 -7.18 -1.14 13.50
CA CYS A 23 -6.42 -0.15 12.80
C CYS A 23 -7.46 0.60 11.98
N LEU A 24 -7.88 1.77 12.46
CA LEU A 24 -8.32 2.82 11.59
C LEU A 24 -7.09 3.02 10.71
N LYS A 25 -7.00 2.23 9.63
CA LYS A 25 -6.11 2.46 8.52
C LYS A 25 -6.59 3.79 8.01
N ASN A 26 -6.06 4.86 8.57
CA ASN A 26 -6.34 6.22 8.16
C ASN A 26 -5.94 6.23 6.67
N PRO A 27 -6.89 6.22 5.72
CA PRO A 27 -6.51 6.20 4.34
C PRO A 27 -6.01 7.61 4.02
N GLY A 28 -4.70 7.71 3.84
CA GLY A 28 -4.18 8.62 2.84
C GLY A 28 -4.02 10.07 3.25
N LEU A 29 -2.94 10.35 3.97
CA LEU A 29 -2.23 11.60 3.71
C LEU A 29 -0.96 11.36 2.89
N ARG A 30 -0.18 10.30 3.17
CA ARG A 30 1.14 10.04 2.54
C ARG A 30 1.37 8.58 2.13
N ARG A 31 0.33 7.93 1.58
CA ARG A 31 0.36 6.49 1.26
C ARG A 31 -0.19 6.20 -0.12
N ALA A 32 0.42 5.23 -0.80
CA ALA A 32 -0.12 4.57 -1.98
C ALA A 32 -0.09 3.07 -1.75
N GLU A 33 -1.18 2.37 -2.11
CA GLU A 33 -1.27 0.92 -2.03
C GLU A 33 -1.43 0.39 -3.44
N LEU A 34 -0.57 -0.55 -3.81
CA LEU A 34 -0.57 -1.22 -5.10
C LEU A 34 -0.92 -2.68 -4.89
N LYS A 35 -1.88 -3.17 -5.67
CA LYS A 35 -2.28 -4.57 -5.69
C LYS A 35 -2.35 -5.04 -7.14
N TRP A 36 -1.91 -6.26 -7.37
CA TRP A 36 -1.91 -6.86 -8.70
C TRP A 36 -2.30 -8.33 -8.61
N ASN A 37 -2.66 -8.89 -9.76
CA ASN A 37 -2.94 -10.31 -9.87
C ASN A 37 -1.62 -11.07 -9.95
N LYS A 38 -1.48 -12.12 -9.13
CA LYS A 38 -0.33 -13.02 -9.22
C LYS A 38 -0.38 -13.80 -10.52
N GLY A 39 0.76 -13.91 -11.19
CA GLY A 39 0.96 -14.75 -12.38
C GLY A 39 1.00 -16.23 -11.99
N SER A 40 0.70 -17.09 -12.96
CA SER A 40 0.68 -18.55 -12.79
C SER A 40 1.91 -19.25 -13.38
N GLU A 41 2.95 -18.48 -13.71
CA GLU A 41 4.20 -18.98 -14.27
C GLU A 41 4.94 -19.85 -13.24
N ALA A 42 5.41 -21.02 -13.67
CA ALA A 42 6.03 -22.00 -12.76
C ALA A 42 7.42 -21.55 -12.26
N ASP A 43 8.09 -20.71 -13.03
CA ASP A 43 9.42 -20.16 -12.80
C ASP A 43 9.39 -18.73 -12.26
N LEU A 44 8.22 -18.20 -11.90
CA LEU A 44 8.09 -16.88 -11.27
C LEU A 44 8.84 -16.84 -9.93
N ALA A 45 9.86 -16.00 -9.85
CA ALA A 45 10.63 -15.79 -8.63
C ALA A 45 10.16 -14.56 -7.84
N GLY A 46 9.56 -13.57 -8.49
CA GLY A 46 8.99 -12.42 -7.81
C GLY A 46 8.62 -11.25 -8.72
N TYR A 47 8.37 -10.11 -8.08
CA TYR A 47 7.96 -8.86 -8.71
C TYR A 47 8.86 -7.71 -8.27
N LYS A 48 9.13 -6.79 -9.19
CA LYS A 48 9.74 -5.50 -8.88
C LYS A 48 8.75 -4.39 -9.21
N ILE A 49 8.68 -3.40 -8.32
CA ILE A 49 7.89 -2.19 -8.50
C ILE A 49 8.85 -1.06 -8.83
N HIS A 50 8.65 -0.45 -9.98
CA HIS A 50 9.43 0.68 -10.46
C HIS A 50 8.57 1.94 -10.33
N TYR A 51 9.11 2.97 -9.72
CA TYR A 51 8.32 4.16 -9.40
C TYR A 51 9.15 5.45 -9.41
N GLY A 52 8.43 6.57 -9.49
CA GLY A 52 9.03 7.89 -9.44
C GLY A 52 8.00 9.00 -9.60
N THR A 53 8.46 10.25 -9.65
CA THR A 53 7.59 11.43 -9.84
C THR A 53 7.36 11.81 -11.29
N ASN A 54 8.01 11.09 -12.21
CA ASN A 54 7.90 11.27 -13.64
C ASN A 54 7.34 9.98 -14.28
N PRO A 55 6.54 10.10 -15.36
CA PRO A 55 6.09 8.94 -16.11
C PRO A 55 7.27 8.22 -16.76
N ARG A 56 7.11 6.93 -17.01
CA ARG A 56 8.13 6.12 -17.69
C ARG A 56 8.39 6.60 -19.11
N LYS A 57 9.62 6.40 -19.56
CA LYS A 57 10.09 6.68 -20.92
C LYS A 57 9.96 5.48 -21.85
N ASN A 58 10.14 4.27 -21.29
CA ASN A 58 10.15 3.01 -22.02
C ASN A 58 9.19 2.00 -21.37
N ASN A 59 8.85 0.95 -22.12
CA ASN A 59 7.95 -0.12 -21.65
C ASN A 59 8.66 -1.26 -20.92
N CYS A 60 9.99 -1.26 -20.87
CA CYS A 60 10.78 -2.28 -20.18
C CYS A 60 11.74 -1.61 -19.18
N PRO A 61 12.24 -2.34 -18.17
CA PRO A 61 13.11 -1.81 -17.11
C PRO A 61 14.31 -0.99 -17.60
N ASP A 62 14.95 -1.45 -18.68
CA ASP A 62 16.12 -0.81 -19.25
C ASP A 62 15.81 0.59 -19.78
N GLY A 63 16.42 1.60 -19.14
CA GLY A 63 16.21 3.00 -19.49
C GLY A 63 14.79 3.51 -19.20
N SER A 64 14.02 2.81 -18.35
CA SER A 64 12.64 3.17 -17.99
C SER A 64 12.46 4.63 -17.54
N GLY A 65 13.50 5.22 -16.95
CA GLY A 65 13.47 6.60 -16.46
C GLY A 65 12.76 6.77 -15.12
N TYR A 66 12.35 5.67 -14.47
CA TYR A 66 11.97 5.69 -13.06
C TYR A 66 13.20 6.02 -12.19
N SER A 67 12.95 6.68 -11.06
CA SER A 67 14.00 7.05 -10.11
C SER A 67 14.33 5.91 -9.15
N ASP A 68 13.34 5.08 -8.83
CA ASP A 68 13.42 4.12 -7.75
C ASP A 68 12.81 2.77 -8.12
N THR A 69 13.32 1.70 -7.51
CA THR A 69 12.83 0.33 -7.67
C THR A 69 12.77 -0.35 -6.30
N VAL A 70 11.70 -1.11 -6.05
CA VAL A 70 11.53 -1.97 -4.87
C VAL A 70 11.32 -3.40 -5.34
N ASP A 71 12.00 -4.34 -4.70
CA ASP A 71 11.71 -5.77 -4.85
C ASP A 71 10.58 -6.15 -3.89
N ALA A 72 9.46 -6.59 -4.45
CA ALA A 72 8.27 -7.03 -3.71
C ALA A 72 8.25 -8.56 -3.49
N GLY A 73 9.25 -9.28 -4.01
CA GLY A 73 9.31 -10.73 -3.99
C GLY A 73 8.04 -11.37 -4.55
N LEU A 74 7.56 -12.43 -3.91
CA LEU A 74 6.33 -13.12 -4.32
C LEU A 74 5.03 -12.48 -3.79
N SER A 75 5.12 -11.29 -3.17
CA SER A 75 3.92 -10.55 -2.75
C SER A 75 3.14 -10.07 -3.97
N SER A 76 1.83 -9.98 -3.83
CA SER A 76 0.92 -9.39 -4.84
C SER A 76 0.32 -8.06 -4.38
N GLU A 77 0.85 -7.51 -3.28
CA GLU A 77 0.50 -6.20 -2.76
C GLU A 77 1.72 -5.51 -2.14
N TYR A 78 1.74 -4.18 -2.24
CA TYR A 78 2.75 -3.34 -1.61
C TYR A 78 2.16 -2.00 -1.20
N ALA A 79 2.55 -1.53 -0.01
CA ALA A 79 2.10 -0.27 0.54
C ALA A 79 3.28 0.69 0.70
N PHE A 80 3.30 1.73 -0.12
CA PHE A 80 4.22 2.86 0.01
C PHE A 80 3.79 3.74 1.18
N GLN A 81 4.74 4.08 2.03
CA GLN A 81 4.53 4.98 3.18
C GLN A 81 5.39 6.24 3.00
N ASP A 82 5.06 7.27 3.78
CA ASP A 82 5.83 8.51 3.86
C ASP A 82 6.05 9.28 2.55
N LEU A 83 5.25 8.99 1.51
CA LEU A 83 5.29 9.69 0.22
C LEU A 83 5.11 11.20 0.37
N GLU A 84 5.77 11.99 -0.47
CA GLU A 84 5.67 13.43 -0.42
C GLU A 84 4.26 13.92 -0.77
N LEU A 85 3.75 14.82 0.06
CA LEU A 85 2.50 15.52 -0.17
C LEU A 85 2.57 16.36 -1.45
N GLY A 86 1.48 16.39 -2.21
CA GLY A 86 1.35 17.21 -3.42
C GLY A 86 2.01 16.64 -4.66
N ARG A 87 2.75 15.54 -4.52
CA ARG A 87 3.39 14.86 -5.64
C ARG A 87 2.45 13.87 -6.31
N THR A 88 2.64 13.70 -7.61
CA THR A 88 2.10 12.56 -8.36
C THR A 88 3.21 11.55 -8.53
N TYR A 89 2.96 10.32 -8.08
CA TYR A 89 3.84 9.19 -8.30
C TYR A 89 3.29 8.31 -9.41
N TYR A 90 4.19 7.76 -10.21
CA TYR A 90 3.94 6.81 -11.27
C TYR A 90 4.55 5.48 -10.88
N PHE A 91 3.86 4.38 -11.18
CA PHE A 91 4.25 3.04 -10.79
C PHE A 91 4.04 2.08 -11.97
N SER A 92 5.01 1.20 -12.17
CA SER A 92 4.94 0.05 -13.05
C SER A 92 5.46 -1.19 -12.32
N ILE A 93 4.98 -2.36 -12.70
CA ILE A 93 5.44 -3.63 -12.12
C ILE A 93 6.05 -4.49 -13.23
N SER A 94 7.15 -5.15 -12.92
CA SER A 94 7.72 -6.24 -13.72
C SER A 94 7.75 -7.52 -12.87
N SER A 95 7.64 -8.66 -13.53
CA SER A 95 7.95 -9.97 -12.95
C SER A 95 9.39 -10.37 -13.28
N TYR A 96 10.00 -11.20 -12.45
CA TYR A 96 11.27 -11.84 -12.79
C TYR A 96 11.25 -13.33 -12.46
N ASP A 97 11.97 -14.10 -13.28
CA ASP A 97 12.07 -15.55 -13.15
C ASP A 97 13.22 -15.99 -12.22
N LEU A 98 13.35 -17.30 -11.97
CA LEU A 98 14.43 -17.89 -11.16
C LEU A 98 15.84 -17.65 -11.74
N SER A 99 15.94 -17.35 -13.04
CA SER A 99 17.18 -16.98 -13.72
C SER A 99 17.45 -15.47 -13.66
N LYS A 100 16.60 -14.70 -12.99
CA LYS A 100 16.61 -13.23 -12.88
C LYS A 100 16.36 -12.50 -14.20
N ASN A 101 15.74 -13.15 -15.19
CA ASN A 101 15.24 -12.45 -16.36
C ASN A 101 14.00 -11.66 -15.94
N GLU A 102 13.97 -10.38 -16.28
CA GLU A 102 12.89 -9.47 -15.92
C GLU A 102 11.99 -9.19 -17.13
N SER A 103 10.68 -9.25 -16.95
CA SER A 103 9.72 -8.92 -17.98
C SER A 103 9.62 -7.42 -18.22
N CYS A 104 9.02 -7.04 -19.36
CA CYS A 104 8.60 -5.67 -19.57
C CYS A 104 7.45 -5.32 -18.60
N PHE A 105 7.23 -4.02 -18.42
CA PHE A 105 6.31 -3.51 -17.42
C PHE A 105 4.84 -3.84 -17.70
N SER A 106 4.07 -3.91 -16.62
CA SER A 106 2.62 -3.75 -16.62
C SER A 106 2.19 -2.41 -17.20
N GLU A 107 0.88 -2.17 -17.31
CA GLU A 107 0.37 -0.82 -17.50
C GLU A 107 0.86 0.13 -16.38
N GLU A 108 1.15 1.36 -16.76
CA GLU A 108 1.57 2.39 -15.82
C GLU A 108 0.35 2.94 -15.07
N VAL A 109 0.43 2.94 -13.74
CA VAL A 109 -0.58 3.56 -12.89
C VAL A 109 0.00 4.78 -12.19
N ARG A 110 -0.85 5.76 -11.87
CA ARG A 110 -0.42 6.98 -11.18
C ARG A 110 -1.28 7.28 -9.96
N LYS A 111 -0.66 7.81 -8.91
CA LYS A 111 -1.34 8.25 -7.70
C LYS A 111 -0.87 9.65 -7.31
N ARG A 112 -1.81 10.57 -7.18
CA ARG A 112 -1.55 11.88 -6.58
C ARG A 112 -1.73 11.80 -5.07
N ILE A 113 -0.71 12.26 -4.34
CA ILE A 113 -0.76 12.43 -2.90
C ILE A 113 -1.24 13.86 -2.61
N PRO A 114 -2.35 14.05 -1.88
CA PRO A 114 -2.89 15.38 -1.63
C PRO A 114 -2.00 16.18 -0.66
N ASN A 115 -2.15 17.50 -0.63
CA ASN A 115 -1.33 18.42 0.18
C ASN A 115 -1.79 18.60 1.64
N ASN A 116 -2.62 17.70 2.17
CA ASN A 116 -3.56 17.99 3.26
C ASN A 116 -2.97 18.79 4.44
N PHE A 117 -3.30 20.08 4.46
CA PHE A 117 -3.43 20.90 5.66
C PHE A 117 -4.88 21.39 5.85
N THR A 118 -5.86 20.65 5.33
CA THR A 118 -7.28 20.94 5.58
C THR A 118 -7.87 19.81 6.41
N TYR A 119 -7.73 19.93 7.74
CA TYR A 119 -8.92 19.68 8.55
C TYR A 119 -9.93 20.73 8.09
N SER A 120 -10.77 20.37 7.12
CA SER A 120 -11.89 21.23 6.78
C SER A 120 -12.73 21.37 8.04
N LEU A 121 -12.71 22.55 8.66
CA LEU A 121 -13.67 22.94 9.70
C LEU A 121 -15.13 22.76 9.23
N PHE A 122 -15.35 22.65 7.91
CA PHE A 122 -16.65 22.32 7.32
C PHE A 122 -17.00 20.81 7.34
N SER A 123 -16.04 19.91 7.56
CA SER A 123 -16.33 18.46 7.60
C SER A 123 -16.84 17.98 8.96
N VAL A 124 -16.69 18.78 10.03
CA VAL A 124 -17.21 18.45 11.38
C VAL A 124 -18.61 19.04 11.61
N PHE A 125 -19.03 20.05 10.84
CA PHE A 125 -20.29 20.78 11.10
C PHE A 125 -21.55 20.16 10.48
N ARG A 126 -21.45 19.08 9.69
CA ARG A 126 -22.62 18.50 9.01
C ARG A 126 -23.25 17.31 9.72
N MET A 127 -23.14 17.24 11.05
CA MET A 127 -23.83 16.24 11.88
C MET A 127 -24.86 16.83 12.85
N PHE A 128 -25.18 18.12 12.73
CA PHE A 128 -26.35 18.71 13.41
C PHE A 128 -27.06 19.69 12.48
N PHE A 129 -27.92 19.16 11.62
CA PHE A 129 -29.27 19.68 11.36
C PHE A 129 -30.13 18.51 10.89
#